data_AF-A0A497G6A8-F1
#
_entry.id   AF-A0A497G6A8-F1
#
_cell.length_a   1.000
_cell.length_b   1.000
_cell.length_c   1.000
_cell.angle_alpha   90.00
_cell.angle_beta   90.00
_cell.angle_gamma   90.00
#
_symmetry.space_group_name_H-M   'P 1'
#
loop_
_entity.id
_entity.type
_entity.pdbx_description
1 polymer ?
#
loop_
_entity_poly.entity_id
_entity_poly.type
_entity_poly.pdbx_seq_one_letter_code
_entity_poly.pdbx_strand_id
1 'polypeptide(L)'
;MAQLVGRPPRRGRKPYKLERGSRAGIAGGPGFKSRRAHHSASHPYYCSTPNAWEIVKMLIDIITLLRHYPSEPPGMGRLAAYLKLARIDHGVIAAIATAVGCAVGAGGWLAVPPIIIVAMAAAVLVEMGLFALNDVFNLEEDRINAPDRPLVRGDVSVGEAVRLGAISLASGLAVSAILGPAPLLVVAIAVASGMAYNVWLKRTGLPGNVVVALDTSLPFLFGATVVRGFDVPPLTAVFVLIAFT
;
A
#
# COMPACT_ATOMS: atom_id res chain seq x y z
N MET A 1 -13.06 63.85 14.77
CA MET A 1 -12.00 62.83 14.63
C MET A 1 -12.62 61.49 15.01
N ALA A 2 -13.18 60.70 14.08
CA ALA A 2 -12.51 59.70 13.22
C ALA A 2 -11.58 58.79 14.07
N GLN A 3 -11.77 57.46 14.19
CA GLN A 3 -12.03 56.48 13.14
C GLN A 3 -12.92 55.30 13.56
N LEU A 4 -13.73 54.86 12.61
CA LEU A 4 -14.51 53.62 12.54
C LEU A 4 -13.63 52.49 11.98
N VAL A 5 -13.68 51.29 12.58
CA VAL A 5 -13.33 50.04 11.89
C VAL A 5 -14.43 49.01 12.16
N GLY A 6 -15.09 48.60 11.08
CA GLY A 6 -16.31 47.80 11.08
C GLY A 6 -16.11 46.32 11.42
N ARG A 7 -17.11 45.75 12.11
CA ARG A 7 -17.29 44.30 12.25
C ARG A 7 -18.00 43.74 11.00
N PRO A 8 -17.65 42.55 10.52
CA PRO A 8 -18.35 41.92 9.40
C PRO A 8 -19.75 41.39 9.81
N PRO A 9 -20.71 41.32 8.87
CA PRO A 9 -22.09 40.98 9.17
C PRO A 9 -22.30 39.48 9.43
N ARG A 10 -23.06 39.17 10.50
CA ARG A 10 -23.55 37.82 10.82
C ARG A 10 -24.54 37.35 9.73
N ARG A 11 -24.17 36.35 8.93
CA ARG A 11 -25.09 35.65 8.02
C ARG A 11 -26.19 34.96 8.82
N GLY A 12 -27.43 35.38 8.59
CA GLY A 12 -28.64 34.79 9.17
C GLY A 12 -28.83 33.33 8.75
N ARG A 13 -29.00 32.44 9.73
CA ARG A 13 -29.55 31.10 9.51
C ARG A 13 -31.06 31.23 9.36
N LYS A 14 -31.61 30.74 8.24
CA LYS A 14 -33.06 30.56 8.07
C LYS A 14 -33.56 29.50 9.07
N PRO A 15 -34.76 29.64 9.67
CA PRO A 15 -35.28 28.66 10.61
C PRO A 15 -35.75 27.39 9.89
N TYR A 16 -35.48 26.23 10.48
CA TYR A 16 -36.07 24.95 10.12
C TYR A 16 -37.59 25.01 10.33
N LYS A 17 -38.38 24.69 9.30
CA LYS A 17 -39.81 24.37 9.45
C LYS A 17 -39.93 22.98 10.08
N LEU A 18 -40.44 22.92 11.30
CA LEU A 18 -41.00 21.71 11.91
C LEU A 18 -42.47 21.64 11.51
N GLU A 19 -42.82 20.85 10.50
CA GLU A 19 -44.22 20.45 10.29
C GLU A 19 -44.50 19.20 11.13
N ARG A 20 -45.27 19.39 12.20
CA ARG A 20 -45.99 18.34 12.92
C ARG A 20 -47.46 18.38 12.49
N GLY A 21 -47.99 17.21 12.18
CA GLY A 21 -49.44 16.93 12.12
C GLY A 21 -49.72 15.92 11.01
N SER A 22 -50.65 14.98 11.12
CA SER A 22 -51.42 14.44 12.24
C SER A 22 -52.05 13.14 11.70
N ARG A 23 -52.31 12.22 12.62
CA ARG A 23 -53.00 10.91 12.52
C ARG A 23 -54.16 10.81 11.50
N ALA A 24 -54.33 9.63 10.90
CA ALA A 24 -55.46 8.67 11.12
C ALA A 24 -55.78 7.81 9.89
N GLY A 25 -56.13 6.53 10.09
CA GLY A 25 -56.86 5.73 9.08
C GLY A 25 -56.55 4.23 9.09
N ILE A 26 -57.45 3.43 9.65
CA ILE A 26 -57.39 1.96 9.82
C ILE A 26 -58.24 1.30 8.70
N ALA A 27 -57.84 0.07 8.30
CA ALA A 27 -58.66 -1.08 7.87
C ALA A 27 -58.88 -1.37 6.37
N GLY A 28 -58.64 -2.65 6.00
CA GLY A 28 -59.12 -3.30 4.78
C GLY A 28 -58.29 -4.55 4.40
N GLY A 29 -58.84 -5.76 4.61
CA GLY A 29 -58.18 -7.07 4.38
C GLY A 29 -58.14 -7.57 2.92
N PRO A 30 -58.24 -8.89 2.65
CA PRO A 30 -57.11 -9.79 2.38
C PRO A 30 -57.04 -10.33 0.93
N GLY A 31 -55.86 -10.80 0.48
CA GLY A 31 -55.75 -11.84 -0.55
C GLY A 31 -54.70 -11.67 -1.67
N PHE A 32 -53.72 -12.58 -1.67
CA PHE A 32 -53.09 -13.23 -2.84
C PHE A 32 -52.26 -12.37 -3.84
N LYS A 33 -50.91 -12.51 -3.81
CA LYS A 33 -50.13 -13.34 -4.76
C LYS A 33 -48.62 -13.12 -4.60
N SER A 34 -47.93 -14.25 -4.58
CA SER A 34 -46.48 -14.45 -4.66
C SER A 34 -45.72 -13.47 -5.54
N ARG A 35 -44.63 -12.89 -5.02
CA ARG A 35 -43.38 -12.70 -5.76
C ARG A 35 -42.20 -12.90 -4.83
N ARG A 36 -41.69 -14.12 -4.86
CA ARG A 36 -40.33 -14.47 -4.50
C ARG A 36 -39.42 -13.72 -5.48
N ALA A 37 -38.70 -12.71 -5.01
CA ALA A 37 -37.62 -12.09 -5.78
C ALA A 37 -36.34 -12.23 -4.96
N HIS A 38 -35.59 -13.27 -5.32
CA HIS A 38 -34.21 -13.47 -4.96
C HIS A 38 -33.40 -12.20 -5.21
N HIS A 39 -32.78 -11.64 -4.17
CA HIS A 39 -31.51 -10.91 -4.29
C HIS A 39 -30.57 -11.41 -3.18
N SER A 40 -30.24 -12.69 -3.29
CA SER A 40 -28.96 -13.22 -2.84
C SER A 40 -27.94 -12.86 -3.91
N ALA A 41 -27.28 -11.72 -3.77
CA ALA A 41 -26.04 -11.42 -4.48
C ALA A 41 -24.89 -11.45 -3.48
N SER A 42 -24.74 -12.58 -2.80
CA SER A 42 -23.45 -13.00 -2.25
C SER A 42 -22.48 -13.15 -3.42
N HIS A 43 -21.66 -12.14 -3.70
CA HIS A 43 -20.53 -12.26 -4.60
C HIS A 43 -19.60 -13.36 -4.07
N PRO A 44 -19.48 -14.53 -4.73
CA PRO A 44 -18.66 -15.62 -4.25
C PRO A 44 -17.27 -15.47 -4.85
N TYR A 45 -16.52 -14.43 -4.44
CA TYR A 45 -15.10 -14.38 -4.78
C TYR A 45 -14.34 -15.16 -3.71
N TYR A 46 -14.25 -16.46 -3.95
CA TYR A 46 -13.53 -17.41 -3.12
C TYR A 46 -12.07 -17.01 -2.98
N CYS A 47 -11.66 -16.87 -1.71
CA CYS A 47 -10.28 -16.96 -1.25
C CYS A 47 -9.68 -18.32 -1.62
N SER A 48 -8.81 -18.35 -2.62
CA SER A 48 -7.85 -19.44 -2.79
C SER A 48 -6.46 -18.83 -2.98
N THR A 49 -5.45 -19.46 -2.41
CA THR A 49 -4.04 -19.09 -2.65
C THR A 49 -3.79 -19.02 -4.17
N PRO A 50 -3.07 -18.01 -4.66
CA PRO A 50 -2.82 -17.89 -6.09
C PRO A 50 -2.03 -19.12 -6.55
N ASN A 51 -2.64 -19.89 -7.43
CA ASN A 51 -1.94 -20.94 -8.14
C ASN A 51 -1.05 -20.31 -9.22
N ALA A 52 -0.21 -21.12 -9.87
CA ALA A 52 0.68 -20.64 -10.92
C ALA A 52 -0.03 -19.81 -12.01
N TRP A 53 -1.32 -20.07 -12.26
CA TRP A 53 -2.12 -19.35 -13.24
C TRP A 53 -2.43 -17.91 -12.83
N GLU A 54 -2.69 -17.64 -11.55
CA GLU A 54 -2.93 -16.28 -11.06
C GLU A 54 -1.63 -15.44 -11.06
N ILE A 55 -0.47 -16.07 -10.83
CA ILE A 55 0.84 -15.41 -11.02
C ILE A 55 1.07 -15.04 -12.50
N VAL A 56 0.73 -15.96 -13.41
CA VAL A 56 0.80 -15.71 -14.86
C VAL A 56 -0.16 -14.59 -15.28
N LYS A 57 -1.38 -14.57 -14.75
CA LYS A 57 -2.33 -13.46 -14.96
C LYS A 57 -1.76 -12.12 -14.49
N MET A 58 -1.12 -12.06 -13.33
CA MET A 58 -0.47 -10.84 -12.85
C MET A 58 0.56 -10.31 -13.84
N LEU A 59 1.40 -11.19 -14.40
CA LEU A 59 2.36 -10.82 -15.44
C LEU A 59 1.65 -10.35 -16.73
N ILE A 60 0.56 -11.02 -17.11
CA ILE A 60 -0.26 -10.63 -18.27
C ILE A 60 -0.92 -9.26 -18.03
N ASP A 61 -1.45 -8.98 -16.85
CA ASP A 61 -2.10 -7.71 -16.52
C ASP A 61 -1.09 -6.57 -16.54
N ILE A 62 0.12 -6.78 -16.01
CA ILE A 62 1.24 -5.83 -16.14
C ILE A 62 1.56 -5.58 -17.63
N ILE A 63 1.70 -6.63 -18.44
CA ILE A 63 1.98 -6.52 -19.88
C ILE A 63 0.81 -5.84 -20.63
N THR A 64 -0.44 -6.09 -20.21
CA THR A 64 -1.65 -5.54 -20.82
C THR A 64 -1.79 -4.06 -20.49
N LEU A 65 -1.52 -3.66 -19.24
CA LEU A 65 -1.45 -2.27 -18.81
C LEU A 65 -0.37 -1.49 -19.55
N LEU A 66 0.80 -2.11 -19.78
CA LEU A 66 1.86 -1.53 -20.61
C LEU A 66 1.44 -1.28 -22.06
N ARG A 67 0.46 -2.03 -22.59
CA ARG A 67 -0.06 -1.85 -23.96
C ARG A 67 -1.19 -0.83 -24.06
N HIS A 68 -1.97 -0.64 -22.99
CA HIS A 68 -3.19 0.17 -23.03
C HIS A 68 -2.99 1.65 -22.66
N TYR A 69 -1.89 2.00 -21.97
CA TYR A 69 -1.59 3.39 -21.61
C TYR A 69 -0.47 3.98 -22.48
N PRO A 70 -0.81 4.85 -23.47
CA PRO A 70 0.20 5.59 -24.22
C PRO A 70 0.95 6.57 -23.31
N SER A 71 2.25 6.73 -23.57
CA SER A 71 3.14 7.62 -22.83
C SER A 71 2.95 9.08 -23.28
N GLU A 72 2.15 9.87 -22.58
CA GLU A 72 2.13 11.33 -22.76
C GLU A 72 3.19 12.03 -21.88
N PRO A 73 3.82 13.12 -22.36
CA PRO A 73 4.93 13.76 -21.65
C PRO A 73 4.43 14.72 -20.54
N PRO A 74 5.05 14.75 -19.35
CA PRO A 74 4.51 15.49 -18.21
C PRO A 74 5.10 16.90 -18.01
N GLY A 75 4.34 17.74 -17.28
CA GLY A 75 4.71 19.10 -16.84
C GLY A 75 5.14 19.18 -15.36
N MET A 76 6.20 19.97 -15.11
CA MET A 76 6.89 20.36 -13.85
C MET A 76 7.40 19.27 -12.87
N GLY A 77 8.69 19.38 -12.52
CA GLY A 77 9.37 18.68 -11.42
C GLY A 77 9.44 17.15 -11.49
N ARG A 78 9.88 16.54 -12.62
CA ARG A 78 9.95 15.06 -12.80
C ARG A 78 10.43 14.34 -11.54
N LEU A 79 11.53 14.79 -10.93
CA LEU A 79 12.08 14.18 -9.74
C LEU A 79 11.08 14.11 -8.57
N ALA A 80 10.34 15.19 -8.31
CA ALA A 80 9.34 15.23 -7.24
C ALA A 80 8.18 14.25 -7.52
N ALA A 81 7.75 14.13 -8.77
CA ALA A 81 6.71 13.18 -9.18
C ALA A 81 7.17 11.73 -8.97
N TYR A 82 8.41 11.41 -9.34
CA TYR A 82 9.01 10.09 -9.10
C TYR A 82 9.17 9.80 -7.61
N LEU A 83 9.65 10.75 -6.81
CA LEU A 83 9.81 10.58 -5.35
C LEU A 83 8.47 10.40 -4.64
N LYS A 84 7.43 11.11 -5.09
CA LYS A 84 6.06 10.96 -4.55
C LYS A 84 5.44 9.63 -4.95
N LEU A 85 5.62 9.20 -6.21
CA LEU A 85 5.16 7.88 -6.68
C LEU A 85 5.82 6.75 -5.90
N ALA A 86 7.13 6.86 -5.68
CA ALA A 86 7.91 5.88 -4.95
C ALA A 86 7.73 5.93 -3.42
N ARG A 87 6.94 6.89 -2.91
CA ARG A 87 6.71 7.16 -1.48
C ARG A 87 8.01 7.13 -0.68
N ILE A 88 8.98 7.99 -1.05
CA ILE A 88 10.31 7.98 -0.45
C ILE A 88 10.30 8.13 1.08
N ASP A 89 9.31 8.85 1.60
CA ASP A 89 8.99 8.99 3.02
C ASP A 89 8.75 7.63 3.71
N HIS A 90 8.04 6.70 3.06
CA HIS A 90 7.87 5.33 3.54
C HIS A 90 9.17 4.53 3.40
N GLY A 91 9.92 4.75 2.31
CA GLY A 91 11.26 4.17 2.14
C GLY A 91 12.22 4.53 3.28
N VAL A 92 12.18 5.77 3.79
CA VAL A 92 12.98 6.18 4.95
C VAL A 92 12.59 5.40 6.21
N ILE A 93 11.30 5.13 6.43
CA ILE A 93 10.83 4.32 7.55
C ILE A 93 11.35 2.89 7.43
N ALA A 94 11.26 2.28 6.23
CA ALA A 94 11.80 0.95 5.96
C ALA A 94 13.33 0.88 6.19
N ALA A 95 14.06 1.93 5.80
CA ALA A 95 15.50 2.05 6.06
C ALA A 95 15.81 2.11 7.56
N ILE A 96 15.06 2.91 8.33
CA ILE A 96 15.24 3.01 9.78
C ILE A 96 14.91 1.68 10.47
N ALA A 97 13.83 1.03 10.10
CA ALA A 97 13.45 -0.28 10.64
C ALA A 97 14.53 -1.34 10.33
N THR A 98 15.09 -1.32 9.12
CA THR A 98 16.24 -2.16 8.73
C THR A 98 17.47 -1.86 9.58
N ALA A 99 17.79 -0.59 9.81
CA ALA A 99 18.90 -0.18 10.65
C ALA A 99 18.77 -0.69 12.10
N VAL A 100 17.56 -0.59 12.66
CA VAL A 100 17.24 -1.15 13.99
C VAL A 100 17.42 -2.66 14.00
N GLY A 101 16.95 -3.36 12.96
CA GLY A 101 17.17 -4.79 12.78
C GLY A 101 18.66 -5.16 12.79
N CYS A 102 19.49 -4.42 12.05
CA CYS A 102 20.94 -4.62 12.05
C CYS A 102 21.55 -4.41 13.45
N ALA A 103 21.14 -3.37 14.17
CA ALA A 103 21.61 -3.10 15.52
C ALA A 103 21.25 -4.22 16.51
N VAL A 104 20.02 -4.73 16.43
CA VAL A 104 19.57 -5.87 17.24
C VAL A 104 20.37 -7.13 16.88
N GLY A 105 20.55 -7.42 15.59
CA GLY A 105 21.35 -8.54 15.12
C GLY A 105 22.80 -8.47 15.57
N ALA A 106 23.40 -7.27 15.62
CA ALA A 106 24.76 -7.04 16.06
C ALA A 106 24.94 -7.04 17.59
N GLY A 107 23.85 -7.03 18.37
CA GLY A 107 23.92 -6.88 19.82
C GLY A 107 24.15 -5.44 20.30
N GLY A 108 23.94 -4.44 19.43
CA GLY A 108 24.04 -3.02 19.73
C GLY A 108 24.61 -2.19 18.58
N TRP A 109 24.35 -0.87 18.60
CA TRP A 109 24.74 0.06 17.53
C TRP A 109 26.25 0.12 17.27
N LEU A 110 27.08 -0.05 18.30
CA LEU A 110 28.55 -0.01 18.17
C LEU A 110 29.14 -1.23 17.46
N ALA A 111 28.38 -2.33 17.38
CA ALA A 111 28.81 -3.57 16.73
C ALA A 111 28.27 -3.70 15.30
N VAL A 112 27.53 -2.70 14.80
CA VAL A 112 26.89 -2.76 13.48
C VAL A 112 27.95 -2.69 12.38
N PRO A 113 28.00 -3.67 11.46
CA PRO A 113 28.93 -3.62 10.33
C PRO A 113 28.54 -2.54 9.30
N PRO A 114 29.51 -1.97 8.55
CA PRO A 114 29.25 -0.94 7.53
C PRO A 114 28.25 -1.34 6.43
N ILE A 115 28.00 -2.65 6.26
CA ILE A 115 27.02 -3.21 5.32
C ILE A 115 25.57 -2.72 5.59
N ILE A 116 25.31 -2.14 6.77
CA ILE A 116 24.01 -1.52 7.10
C ILE A 116 23.53 -0.54 6.04
N ILE A 117 24.41 0.24 5.41
CA ILE A 117 24.04 1.22 4.37
C ILE A 117 23.46 0.50 3.14
N VAL A 118 24.08 -0.63 2.77
CA VAL A 118 23.62 -1.47 1.65
C VAL A 118 22.29 -2.12 1.97
N ALA A 119 22.10 -2.59 3.21
CA ALA A 119 20.82 -3.14 3.67
C ALA A 119 19.71 -2.07 3.63
N MET A 120 19.96 -0.87 4.17
CA MET A 120 19.01 0.24 4.13
C MET A 120 18.63 0.60 2.69
N ALA A 121 19.59 0.66 1.77
CA ALA A 121 19.33 0.91 0.36
C ALA A 121 18.48 -0.19 -0.29
N ALA A 122 18.75 -1.47 0.02
CA ALA A 122 17.94 -2.59 -0.46
C ALA A 122 16.49 -2.48 0.02
N ALA A 123 16.27 -2.15 1.29
CA ALA A 123 14.93 -1.96 1.84
C ALA A 123 14.17 -0.82 1.14
N VAL A 124 14.83 0.33 0.91
CA VAL A 124 14.25 1.45 0.15
C VAL A 124 13.87 1.02 -1.26
N LEU A 125 14.74 0.28 -1.96
CA LEU A 125 14.46 -0.20 -3.33
C LEU A 125 13.24 -1.12 -3.38
N VAL A 126 13.10 -2.03 -2.42
CA VAL A 126 11.93 -2.92 -2.33
C VAL A 126 10.65 -2.11 -2.08
N GLU A 127 10.69 -1.18 -1.13
CA GLU A 127 9.57 -0.31 -0.78
C GLU A 127 9.10 0.55 -1.97
N MET A 128 10.04 1.22 -2.63
CA MET A 128 9.79 2.00 -3.83
C MET A 128 9.14 1.15 -4.92
N GLY A 129 9.62 -0.10 -5.07
CA GLY A 129 9.12 -1.04 -6.04
C GLY A 129 7.67 -1.44 -5.79
N LEU A 130 7.37 -1.86 -4.56
CA LEU A 130 6.03 -2.28 -4.14
C LEU A 130 5.02 -1.14 -4.24
N PHE A 131 5.38 0.08 -3.84
CA PHE A 131 4.46 1.22 -3.90
C PHE A 131 4.24 1.78 -5.30
N ALA A 132 5.27 1.82 -6.14
CA ALA A 132 5.09 2.23 -7.54
C ALA A 132 4.14 1.28 -8.27
N LEU A 133 4.26 -0.03 -8.04
CA LEU A 133 3.36 -1.02 -8.61
C LEU A 133 1.97 -0.99 -7.97
N ASN A 134 1.87 -0.75 -6.65
CA ASN A 134 0.60 -0.56 -5.96
C ASN A 134 -0.25 0.54 -6.61
N ASP A 135 0.36 1.70 -6.92
CA ASP A 135 -0.34 2.80 -7.60
C ASP A 135 -0.80 2.40 -9.02
N VAL A 136 -0.03 1.57 -9.73
CA VAL A 136 -0.43 1.03 -11.03
C VAL A 136 -1.66 0.12 -10.89
N PHE A 137 -1.68 -0.80 -9.93
CA PHE A 137 -2.83 -1.67 -9.67
C PHE A 137 -4.05 -0.92 -9.13
N ASN A 138 -3.84 0.24 -8.52
CA ASN A 138 -4.89 1.06 -7.93
C ASN A 138 -5.35 2.19 -8.83
N LEU A 139 -4.82 2.34 -10.05
CA LEU A 139 -5.05 3.52 -10.89
C LEU A 139 -6.53 3.91 -11.06
N GLU A 140 -7.40 2.92 -11.28
CA GLU A 140 -8.84 3.14 -11.42
C GLU A 140 -9.52 3.54 -10.11
N GLU A 141 -9.11 2.93 -9.00
CA GLU A 141 -9.58 3.24 -7.65
C GLU A 141 -9.09 4.65 -7.23
N ASP A 142 -7.84 4.98 -7.56
CA ASP A 142 -7.19 6.25 -7.23
C ASP A 142 -7.73 7.43 -8.04
N ARG A 143 -8.28 7.21 -9.24
CA ARG A 143 -9.00 8.26 -9.98
C ARG A 143 -10.16 8.86 -9.19
N ILE A 144 -10.78 8.06 -8.33
CA ILE A 144 -11.90 8.48 -7.49
C ILE A 144 -11.37 8.90 -6.11
N ASN A 145 -10.50 8.09 -5.50
CA ASN A 145 -10.11 8.23 -4.10
C ASN A 145 -8.90 9.15 -3.86
N ALA A 146 -8.02 9.30 -4.84
CA ALA A 146 -6.76 10.03 -4.72
C ALA A 146 -6.36 10.71 -6.04
N PRO A 147 -7.17 11.65 -6.56
CA PRO A 147 -6.96 12.26 -7.87
C PRO A 147 -5.64 13.04 -8.00
N ASP A 148 -5.02 13.42 -6.89
CA ASP A 148 -3.75 14.15 -6.84
C ASP A 148 -2.50 13.25 -6.93
N ARG A 149 -2.65 11.94 -7.12
CA ARG A 149 -1.51 11.02 -7.30
C ARG A 149 -0.80 11.29 -8.63
N PRO A 150 0.54 11.20 -8.69
CA PRO A 150 1.31 11.47 -9.92
C PRO A 150 0.83 10.66 -11.12
N LEU A 151 0.48 9.39 -10.89
CA LEU A 151 0.02 8.48 -11.94
C LEU A 151 -1.36 8.85 -12.47
N VAL A 152 -2.28 9.34 -11.61
CA VAL A 152 -3.63 9.78 -12.00
C VAL A 152 -3.58 11.09 -12.78
N ARG A 153 -2.73 12.03 -12.34
CA ARG A 153 -2.53 13.32 -13.00
C ARG A 153 -1.82 13.22 -14.35
N GLY A 154 -1.17 12.09 -14.63
CA GLY A 154 -0.33 11.91 -15.81
C GLY A 154 1.07 12.52 -15.67
N ASP A 155 1.49 12.88 -14.45
CA ASP A 155 2.84 13.39 -14.17
C ASP A 155 3.92 12.30 -14.38
N VAL A 156 3.51 11.03 -14.27
CA VAL A 156 4.31 9.84 -14.58
C VAL A 156 3.42 8.89 -15.39
N SER A 157 3.92 8.36 -16.50
CA SER A 157 3.17 7.38 -17.30
C SER A 157 3.13 6.01 -16.61
N VAL A 158 2.11 5.20 -16.91
CA VAL A 158 2.01 3.81 -16.40
C VAL A 158 3.25 2.99 -16.77
N GLY A 159 3.77 3.16 -17.98
CA GLY A 159 5.00 2.49 -18.41
C GLY A 159 6.24 2.89 -17.60
N GLU A 160 6.36 4.17 -17.23
CA GLU A 160 7.43 4.64 -16.34
C GLU A 160 7.27 4.06 -14.92
N ALA A 161 6.05 4.07 -14.37
CA ALA A 161 5.75 3.53 -13.05
C ALA A 161 6.06 2.03 -12.95
N VAL A 162 5.66 1.24 -13.96
CA VAL A 162 5.97 -0.20 -14.04
C VAL A 162 7.47 -0.44 -14.14
N ARG A 163 8.20 0.31 -14.98
CA ARG A 163 9.65 0.16 -15.10
C ARG A 163 10.37 0.52 -13.79
N LEU A 164 9.98 1.63 -13.17
CA LEU A 164 10.51 2.04 -11.86
C LEU A 164 10.27 0.94 -10.83
N GLY A 165 9.04 0.44 -10.76
CA GLY A 165 8.63 -0.63 -9.87
C GLY A 165 9.48 -1.89 -10.04
N ALA A 166 9.49 -2.43 -11.27
CA ALA A 166 10.18 -3.66 -11.61
C ALA A 166 11.71 -3.57 -11.42
N ILE A 167 12.34 -2.46 -11.84
CA ILE A 167 13.79 -2.26 -11.68
C ILE A 167 14.15 -2.15 -10.20
N SER A 168 13.34 -1.45 -9.40
CA SER A 168 13.59 -1.28 -7.96
C SER A 168 13.48 -2.62 -7.23
N LEU A 169 12.42 -3.41 -7.49
CA LEU A 169 12.26 -4.75 -6.92
C LEU A 169 13.39 -5.69 -7.33
N ALA A 170 13.74 -5.73 -8.62
CA ALA A 170 14.83 -6.57 -9.12
C ALA A 170 16.17 -6.18 -8.48
N SER A 171 16.44 -4.88 -8.33
CA SER A 171 17.65 -4.37 -7.67
C SER A 171 17.67 -4.73 -6.18
N GLY A 172 16.56 -4.55 -5.46
CA GLY A 172 16.44 -4.93 -4.06
C GLY A 172 16.66 -6.43 -3.82
N LEU A 173 16.07 -7.28 -4.66
CA LEU A 173 16.29 -8.73 -4.64
C LEU A 173 17.75 -9.09 -4.95
N ALA A 174 18.35 -8.48 -5.98
CA ALA A 174 19.74 -8.74 -6.35
C ALA A 174 20.72 -8.33 -5.24
N VAL A 175 20.54 -7.15 -4.64
CA VAL A 175 21.34 -6.71 -3.50
C VAL A 175 21.15 -7.67 -2.32
N SER A 176 19.93 -8.10 -2.03
CA SER A 176 19.65 -9.05 -0.95
C SER A 176 20.29 -10.42 -1.19
N ALA A 177 20.35 -10.88 -2.44
CA ALA A 177 21.06 -12.10 -2.81
C ALA A 177 22.57 -11.99 -2.55
N ILE A 178 23.17 -10.82 -2.80
CA ILE A 178 24.57 -10.53 -2.49
C ILE A 178 24.81 -10.51 -0.97
N LEU A 179 23.85 -9.99 -0.19
CA LEU A 179 23.91 -9.94 1.28
C LEU A 179 23.80 -11.34 1.92
N GLY A 180 23.13 -12.28 1.25
CA GLY A 180 23.14 -13.70 1.62
C GLY A 180 21.77 -14.39 1.49
N PRO A 181 21.71 -15.71 1.74
CA PRO A 181 20.49 -16.49 1.56
C PRO A 181 19.36 -16.12 2.52
N ALA A 182 19.66 -15.76 3.77
CA ALA A 182 18.65 -15.36 4.75
C ALA A 182 18.03 -13.98 4.44
N PRO A 183 18.82 -12.91 4.18
CA PRO A 183 18.28 -11.63 3.69
C PRO A 183 17.45 -11.78 2.41
N LEU A 184 17.92 -12.58 1.44
CA LEU A 184 17.20 -12.85 0.21
C LEU A 184 15.84 -13.51 0.48
N LEU A 185 15.77 -14.49 1.37
CA LEU A 185 14.51 -15.15 1.72
C LEU A 185 13.50 -14.15 2.31
N VAL A 186 13.94 -13.28 3.23
CA VAL A 186 13.08 -12.26 3.84
C VAL A 186 12.53 -11.30 2.78
N VAL A 187 13.39 -10.80 1.88
CA VAL A 187 12.95 -9.90 0.80
C VAL A 187 12.07 -10.61 -0.22
N ALA A 188 12.36 -11.87 -0.55
CA ALA A 188 11.50 -12.65 -1.45
C ALA A 188 10.10 -12.85 -0.85
N ILE A 189 10.00 -13.07 0.47
CA ILE A 189 8.72 -13.12 1.19
C ILE A 189 8.02 -11.77 1.08
N ALA A 190 8.69 -10.66 1.42
CA ALA A 190 8.12 -9.30 1.37
C ALA A 190 7.59 -8.93 -0.03
N VAL A 191 8.36 -9.26 -1.08
CA VAL A 191 7.94 -9.01 -2.46
C VAL A 191 6.74 -9.87 -2.84
N ALA A 192 6.74 -11.15 -2.45
CA ALA A 192 5.63 -12.05 -2.75
C ALA A 192 4.34 -11.64 -2.01
N SER A 193 4.43 -11.33 -0.71
CA SER A 193 3.29 -10.88 0.09
C SER A 193 2.76 -9.52 -0.36
N GLY A 194 3.64 -8.54 -0.58
CA GLY A 194 3.25 -7.21 -1.06
C GLY A 194 2.60 -7.23 -2.45
N MET A 195 3.11 -8.05 -3.38
CA MET A 195 2.47 -8.24 -4.68
C MET A 195 1.13 -8.98 -4.56
N ALA A 196 1.04 -10.01 -3.71
CA ALA A 196 -0.23 -10.69 -3.44
C ALA A 196 -1.27 -9.76 -2.80
N TYR A 197 -0.83 -8.81 -1.96
CA TYR A 197 -1.64 -7.71 -1.44
C TYR A 197 -2.21 -6.84 -2.53
N ASN A 198 -1.35 -6.35 -3.44
CA ASN A 198 -1.74 -5.47 -4.53
C ASN A 198 -2.80 -6.11 -5.44
N VAL A 199 -2.70 -7.42 -5.70
CA VAL A 199 -3.58 -8.14 -6.64
C VAL A 199 -4.89 -8.59 -5.98
N TRP A 200 -4.81 -9.21 -4.79
CA TRP A 200 -5.93 -9.99 -4.25
C TRP A 200 -6.26 -9.64 -2.80
N LEU A 201 -5.26 -9.61 -1.92
CA LEU A 201 -5.48 -9.58 -0.47
C LEU A 201 -6.03 -8.24 0.02
N LYS A 202 -5.82 -7.13 -0.69
CA LYS A 202 -6.39 -5.82 -0.33
C LYS A 202 -7.92 -5.81 -0.19
N ARG A 203 -8.62 -6.79 -0.79
CA ARG A 203 -10.10 -6.92 -0.76
C ARG A 203 -10.62 -7.92 0.29
N THR A 204 -9.74 -8.53 1.09
CA THR A 204 -10.09 -9.66 1.97
C THR A 204 -10.38 -9.26 3.43
N GLY A 205 -10.18 -7.99 3.80
CA GLY A 205 -10.36 -7.53 5.18
C GLY A 205 -9.21 -7.97 6.08
N LEU A 206 -9.50 -8.80 7.10
CA LEU A 206 -8.51 -9.21 8.11
C LEU A 206 -7.25 -9.87 7.53
N PRO A 207 -7.31 -10.81 6.56
CA PRO A 207 -6.10 -11.40 5.97
C PRO A 207 -5.24 -10.38 5.23
N GLY A 208 -5.85 -9.37 4.59
CA GLY A 208 -5.14 -8.27 3.97
C GLY A 208 -4.38 -7.43 5.00
N ASN A 209 -5.02 -7.11 6.13
CA ASN A 209 -4.36 -6.35 7.21
C ASN A 209 -3.22 -7.14 7.85
N VAL A 210 -3.36 -8.46 7.97
CA VAL A 210 -2.28 -9.35 8.43
C VAL A 210 -1.06 -9.27 7.52
N VAL A 211 -1.26 -9.19 6.21
CA VAL A 211 -0.15 -9.03 5.25
C VAL A 211 0.51 -7.66 5.38
N VAL A 212 -0.28 -6.59 5.56
CA VAL A 212 0.29 -5.25 5.80
C VAL A 212 1.11 -5.22 7.09
N ALA A 213 0.61 -5.82 8.17
CA ALA A 213 1.33 -5.92 9.44
C ALA A 213 2.62 -6.76 9.29
N LEU A 214 2.55 -7.86 8.52
CA LEU A 214 3.72 -8.66 8.17
C LEU A 214 4.75 -7.80 7.44
N ASP A 215 4.38 -7.18 6.32
CA ASP A 215 5.30 -6.40 5.48
C ASP A 215 5.91 -5.22 6.25
N THR A 216 5.15 -4.60 7.16
CA THR A 216 5.66 -3.54 8.04
C THR A 216 6.73 -4.03 9.02
N SER A 217 6.66 -5.31 9.42
CA SER A 217 7.59 -5.93 10.36
C SER A 217 8.85 -6.53 9.70
N LEU A 218 8.76 -6.91 8.41
CA LEU A 218 9.85 -7.59 7.69
C LEU A 218 11.16 -6.78 7.59
N PRO A 219 11.19 -5.44 7.49
CA PRO A 219 12.43 -4.67 7.50
C PRO A 219 13.30 -4.92 8.74
N PHE A 220 12.70 -5.08 9.92
CA PHE A 220 13.44 -5.41 11.15
C PHE A 220 14.10 -6.79 11.06
N LEU A 221 13.35 -7.79 10.56
CA LEU A 221 13.87 -9.13 10.34
C LEU A 221 14.97 -9.14 9.28
N PHE A 222 14.77 -8.41 8.18
CA PHE A 222 15.75 -8.26 7.11
C PHE A 222 17.08 -7.70 7.66
N GLY A 223 17.05 -6.59 8.41
CA GLY A 223 18.25 -6.03 9.02
C GLY A 223 18.99 -7.01 9.94
N ALA A 224 18.26 -7.79 10.75
CA ALA A 224 18.87 -8.78 11.64
C ALA A 224 19.52 -9.93 10.86
N THR A 225 18.86 -10.41 9.80
CA THR A 225 19.41 -11.50 8.94
C THR A 225 20.63 -11.05 8.15
N VAL A 226 20.79 -9.76 7.84
CA VAL A 226 22.02 -9.24 7.21
C VAL A 226 23.23 -9.41 8.13
N VAL A 227 23.04 -9.28 9.45
CA VAL A 227 24.15 -9.39 10.41
C VAL A 227 24.38 -10.84 10.86
N ARG A 228 23.31 -11.64 10.99
CA ARG A 228 23.36 -12.96 11.65
C ARG A 228 23.02 -14.14 10.75
N GLY A 229 22.68 -13.90 9.48
CA GLY A 229 22.15 -14.94 8.60
C GLY A 229 20.86 -15.53 9.17
N PHE A 230 20.77 -16.86 9.24
CA PHE A 230 19.61 -17.54 9.83
C PHE A 230 19.62 -17.56 11.37
N ASP A 231 20.74 -17.22 12.01
CA ASP A 231 20.90 -17.27 13.47
C ASP A 231 20.45 -15.96 14.15
N VAL A 232 19.23 -15.51 13.83
CA VAL A 232 18.67 -14.26 14.34
C VAL A 232 18.35 -14.36 15.84
N PRO A 233 18.69 -13.34 16.66
CA PRO A 233 18.43 -13.39 18.09
C PRO A 233 16.92 -13.37 18.39
N PRO A 234 16.46 -14.02 19.48
CA PRO A 234 15.04 -14.00 19.88
C PRO A 234 14.48 -12.58 20.07
N LEU A 235 15.32 -11.61 20.42
CA LEU A 235 14.95 -10.21 20.54
C LEU A 235 14.39 -9.64 19.23
N THR A 236 14.85 -10.10 18.07
CA THR A 236 14.30 -9.70 16.77
C THR A 236 12.81 -10.03 16.66
N ALA A 237 12.38 -11.17 17.22
CA ALA A 237 10.97 -11.54 17.22
C ALA A 237 10.10 -10.54 17.99
N VAL A 238 10.62 -9.93 19.07
CA VAL A 238 9.90 -8.89 19.81
C VAL A 238 9.64 -7.66 18.95
N PHE A 239 10.66 -7.17 18.23
CA PHE A 239 10.49 -6.03 17.32
C PHE A 239 9.53 -6.35 16.17
N VAL A 240 9.63 -7.55 15.61
CA VAL A 240 8.71 -8.02 14.56
C VAL A 240 7.28 -8.06 15.09
N LEU A 241 7.04 -8.61 16.29
CA LEU A 241 5.72 -8.71 16.90
C LEU A 241 5.13 -7.35 17.30
N ILE A 242 5.95 -6.40 17.75
CA ILE A 242 5.50 -5.04 18.08
C ILE A 242 5.11 -4.27 16.81
N ALA A 243 5.85 -4.45 15.72
CA ALA A 243 5.50 -3.84 14.44
C ALA A 243 4.28 -4.52 13.78
N PHE A 244 3.98 -5.75 14.18
CA PHE A 244 2.82 -6.52 13.76
C PHE A 244 1.57 -6.13 14.58
N THR A 245 1.10 -4.90 14.44
CA THR A 245 -0.12 -4.38 15.10
C THR A 245 -0.94 -3.55 14.14
#